data_AF-A0A7V5YH85-F1
#
_entry.id   AF-A0A7V5YH85-F1
#
_cell.length_a   1.000
_cell.length_b   1.000
_cell.length_c   1.000
_cell.angle_alpha   90.00
_cell.angle_beta   90.00
_cell.angle_gamma   90.00
#
_symmetry.space_group_name_H-M   'P 1'
#
loop_
_entity.id
_entity.type
_entity.pdbx_description
1 polymer ?
#
loop_
_entity_poly.entity_id
_entity_poly.type
_entity_poly.pdbx_seq_one_letter_code
_entity_poly.pdbx_strand_id
1 'polypeptide(L)' 'MKRAIVSITTTDGKTYTKQEDHAKGRAERPLSDTELIDKFSANAQHALSDDHLRQVVEETLNVERSSIADYMDQLKRDR' A
#
# COMPACT_ATOMS: atom_id res chain seq x y z
N MET A 1 14.85 8.27 17.24
CA MET A 1 13.70 8.69 16.41
C MET A 1 14.21 9.16 15.05
N LYS A 2 13.54 8.82 13.94
CA LYS A 2 13.86 9.36 12.61
C LYS A 2 12.83 10.44 12.28
N ARG A 3 13.26 11.70 12.23
CA ARG A 3 12.42 12.87 11.93
C ARG A 3 12.77 13.37 10.54
N ALA A 4 11.75 13.59 9.70
CA ALA A 4 11.92 14.24 8.41
C ALA A 4 11.44 15.69 8.53
N ILE A 5 12.27 16.64 8.13
CA ILE A 5 11.92 18.07 8.03
C ILE A 5 12.16 18.48 6.59
N VAL A 6 11.14 19.03 5.94
CA VAL A 6 11.21 19.52 4.56
C VAL A 6 10.84 21.00 4.56
N SER A 7 11.72 21.82 4.01
CA SER A 7 11.46 23.24 3.76
C SER A 7 11.53 23.52 2.27
N ILE A 8 10.49 24.16 1.74
CA ILE A 8 10.38 24.57 0.33
C ILE A 8 10.34 26.08 0.29
N THR A 9 11.30 26.70 -0.40
CA THR A 9 11.31 28.14 -0.66
C THR A 9 10.87 28.41 -2.09
N THR A 10 9.82 29.21 -2.27
CA THR A 10 9.28 29.62 -3.56
C THR A 10 10.07 30.79 -4.14
N THR A 11 9.95 31.03 -5.45
CA THR A 11 10.71 32.07 -6.17
C THR A 11 10.37 33.50 -5.73
N ASP A 12 9.21 33.70 -5.08
CA ASP A 12 8.81 34.94 -4.41
C ASP A 12 9.40 35.08 -3.00
N GLY A 13 10.26 34.16 -2.58
CA GLY A 13 10.98 34.17 -1.29
C GLY A 13 10.23 33.54 -0.12
N LYS A 14 8.98 33.10 -0.29
CA LYS A 14 8.21 32.49 0.79
C LYS A 14 8.72 31.08 1.10
N THR A 15 8.84 30.73 2.39
CA THR A 15 9.28 29.40 2.82
C THR A 15 8.17 28.66 3.54
N TYR A 16 7.95 27.41 3.14
CA TYR A 16 7.00 26.47 3.75
C TYR A 16 7.76 25.32 4.36
N THR A 17 7.57 25.08 5.65
CA THR A 17 8.22 23.98 6.37
C THR A 17 7.18 22.98 6.84
N LYS A 18 7.44 21.69 6.60
CA LYS A 18 6.69 20.58 7.17
C LYS A 18 7.63 19.63 7.90
N GLN A 19 7.22 19.21 9.09
CA GLN A 19 7.90 18.20 9.88
C GLN A 19 7.01 16.97 9.97
N GLU A 20 7.61 15.79 9.86
CA GLU A 20 6.95 14.51 10.04
C GLU A 20 7.83 13.60 10.91
N ASP A 21 7.33 13.26 12.10
CA ASP A 21 8.03 12.45 13.09
C ASP A 21 7.82 10.94 12.90
N HIS A 22 6.73 10.56 12.21
CA HIS A 22 6.39 9.18 11.92
C HIS A 22 6.21 8.99 10.40
N ALA A 23 7.06 8.15 9.83
CA ALA A 23 6.90 7.70 8.45
C ALA A 23 5.58 6.93 8.29
N LYS A 24 4.95 7.06 7.11
CA LYS A 24 3.71 6.34 6.79
C LYS A 24 3.96 4.82 6.76
N GLY A 25 3.03 4.05 7.31
CA GLY A 25 3.15 2.59 7.50
C GLY A 25 3.75 2.17 8.84
N ARG A 26 4.09 3.10 9.75
CA ARG A 26 4.39 2.77 11.14
C ARG A 26 3.11 2.56 11.94
N ALA A 27 3.19 1.86 13.07
CA ALA A 27 2.03 1.66 13.95
C ALA A 27 1.38 3.00 14.37
N GLU A 28 2.18 4.05 14.58
CA GLU A 28 1.67 5.39 14.93
C GLU A 28 1.11 6.17 13.73
N ARG A 29 1.35 5.71 12.51
CA ARG A 29 0.85 6.30 11.26
C ARG A 29 0.63 5.21 10.20
N PRO A 30 -0.37 4.33 10.38
CA PRO A 30 -0.59 3.20 9.49
C PRO A 30 -0.98 3.66 8.08
N LEU A 31 -0.85 2.76 7.11
CA LEU A 31 -1.42 2.95 5.79
C LEU A 31 -2.93 2.74 5.88
N SER A 32 -3.70 3.46 5.07
CA SER A 32 -5.10 3.08 4.86
C SER A 32 -5.18 1.80 4.02
N ASP A 33 -6.35 1.15 4.04
CA ASP A 33 -6.61 -0.05 3.23
C ASP A 33 -6.37 0.23 1.74
N THR A 34 -6.84 1.38 1.23
CA THR A 34 -6.59 1.80 -0.15
C THR A 34 -5.09 1.87 -0.46
N GLU A 35 -4.28 2.44 0.44
CA GLU A 35 -2.83 2.53 0.22
C GLU A 35 -2.13 1.18 0.30
N LEU A 36 -2.64 0.25 1.11
CA LEU A 36 -2.14 -1.13 1.13
C LEU A 36 -2.48 -1.84 -0.17
N ILE A 37 -3.72 -1.72 -0.64
CA ILE A 37 -4.19 -2.30 -1.91
C ILE A 37 -3.41 -1.73 -3.08
N ASP A 38 -3.23 -0.42 -3.17
CA ASP A 38 -2.50 0.24 -4.26
C ASP A 38 -1.04 -0.23 -4.31
N LYS A 39 -0.39 -0.35 -3.13
CA LYS A 39 0.98 -0.89 -3.04
C LYS A 39 1.07 -2.34 -3.44
N PHE A 40 0.13 -3.18 -2.98
CA PHE A 40 0.07 -4.57 -3.38
C PHE A 40 -0.11 -4.68 -4.89
N SER A 41 -1.06 -3.92 -5.44
CA SER A 41 -1.37 -3.88 -6.87
C SER A 41 -0.13 -3.53 -7.70
N ALA A 42 0.59 -2.47 -7.32
CA ALA A 42 1.81 -2.04 -8.00
C ALA A 42 2.91 -3.10 -7.99
N ASN A 43 3.02 -3.92 -6.94
CA ASN A 43 3.99 -4.99 -6.86
C ASN A 43 3.57 -6.25 -7.64
N ALA A 44 2.27 -6.57 -7.64
CA ALA A 44 1.74 -7.81 -8.18
C ALA A 44 1.29 -7.73 -9.65
N GLN A 45 1.07 -6.53 -10.20
CA GLN A 45 0.61 -6.30 -11.58
C GLN A 45 1.46 -6.99 -12.67
N HIS A 46 2.73 -7.30 -12.37
CA HIS A 46 3.63 -7.99 -13.30
C HIS A 46 3.43 -9.51 -13.33
N ALA A 47 2.78 -10.06 -12.29
CA ALA A 47 2.53 -11.49 -12.13
C ALA A 47 1.04 -11.84 -12.30
N LEU A 48 0.14 -10.91 -11.98
CA LEU A 48 -1.30 -11.14 -11.97
C LEU A 48 -2.02 -10.24 -12.99
N SER A 49 -2.98 -10.80 -13.72
CA SER A 49 -3.96 -10.03 -14.51
C SER A 49 -4.77 -9.11 -13.60
N ASP A 50 -5.34 -8.04 -14.16
CA ASP A 50 -6.04 -7.04 -13.34
C ASP A 50 -7.27 -7.63 -12.64
N ASP A 51 -7.97 -8.57 -13.28
CA ASP A 51 -9.13 -9.25 -12.71
C ASP A 51 -8.73 -10.21 -11.59
N HIS A 52 -7.67 -11.01 -11.81
CA HIS A 52 -7.17 -11.92 -10.79
C HIS A 52 -6.57 -11.18 -9.60
N LEU A 53 -5.91 -10.05 -9.83
CA LEU A 53 -5.41 -9.17 -8.77
C LEU A 53 -6.54 -8.66 -7.88
N ARG A 54 -7.67 -8.23 -8.47
CA ARG A 54 -8.86 -7.82 -7.71
C ARG A 54 -9.42 -8.97 -6.87
N GLN A 55 -9.50 -10.17 -7.43
CA GLN A 55 -9.99 -11.35 -6.72
C GLN A 55 -9.09 -11.70 -5.52
N VAL A 56 -7.76 -11.73 -5.72
CA VAL A 56 -6.80 -11.99 -4.63
C VAL A 56 -6.93 -10.95 -3.52
N VAL A 57 -7.09 -9.66 -3.86
CA VAL A 57 -7.31 -8.60 -2.85
C VAL A 57 -8.60 -8.84 -2.06
N GLU A 58 -9.71 -9.13 -2.75
CA GLU A 58 -11.00 -9.37 -2.12
C GLU A 58 -10.95 -10.58 -1.18
N GLU A 59 -10.37 -11.70 -1.62
CA GLU A 59 -10.22 -12.89 -0.80
C GLU A 59 -9.26 -12.69 0.38
N THR A 60 -8.18 -11.93 0.19
CA THR A 60 -7.23 -11.62 1.29
C THR A 60 -7.93 -10.82 2.40
N LEU A 61 -8.77 -9.85 2.04
CA LEU A 61 -9.50 -9.02 2.99
C LEU A 61 -10.65 -9.75 3.70
N ASN A 62 -11.07 -10.91 3.18
CA ASN A 62 -12.12 -11.76 3.73
C ASN A 62 -11.61 -13.18 4.04
N VAL A 63 -10.31 -13.35 4.26
CA VAL A 63 -9.66 -14.67 4.34
C VAL A 63 -10.23 -15.53 5.46
N GLU A 64 -10.78 -14.91 6.51
CA GLU A 64 -11.43 -15.61 7.61
C GLU A 64 -12.71 -16.37 7.20
N ARG A 65 -13.23 -16.07 6.01
CA ARG A 65 -14.44 -16.68 5.42
C ARG A 65 -14.13 -17.74 4.37
N SER A 66 -12.87 -17.85 3.95
CA SER A 66 -12.45 -18.75 2.87
C SER A 66 -11.71 -19.97 3.40
N SER A 67 -11.75 -21.07 2.65
CA SER A 67 -10.83 -22.18 2.86
C SER A 67 -9.42 -21.71 2.55
N ILE A 68 -8.46 -22.01 3.44
CA ILE A 68 -7.05 -21.69 3.20
C ILE A 68 -6.54 -22.38 1.93
N ALA A 69 -7.01 -23.59 1.62
CA ALA A 69 -6.62 -24.28 0.39
C ALA A 69 -7.08 -23.52 -0.86
N ASP A 70 -8.31 -23.01 -0.86
CA ASP A 70 -8.89 -22.28 -1.99
C ASP A 70 -8.19 -20.93 -2.17
N TYR A 71 -7.93 -20.22 -1.06
CA TYR A 71 -7.18 -18.97 -1.07
C TYR A 71 -5.76 -19.16 -1.63
N MET A 72 -5.07 -20.22 -1.21
CA MET A 72 -3.72 -20.52 -1.71
C MET A 72 -3.73 -20.88 -3.20
N ASP A 73 -4.82 -21.42 -3.73
CA ASP A 73 -4.98 -21.70 -5.16
C ASP A 73 -4.98 -20.41 -6.00
N GLN A 74 -5.54 -19.32 -5.46
CA GLN A 74 -5.54 -18.00 -6.10
C GLN A 74 -4.15 -17.33 -6.13
N LEU A 75 -3.20 -17.75 -5.30
CA LEU A 75 -1.86 -17.12 -5.25
C LEU A 75 -0.92 -17.62 -6.36
N LYS A 76 -1.47 -18.00 -7.51
CA LYS A 76 -0.74 -18.50 -8.68
C LYS A 76 -0.63 -17.42 -9.74
N ARG A 77 0.55 -17.34 -10.35
CA ARG A 77 0.82 -16.42 -11.47
C ARG A 77 -0.03 -16.78 -12.69
N ASP A 78 -0.65 -15.80 -13.33
CA ASP A 78 -1.46 -15.97 -14.55
C ASP A 78 -1.02 -15.09 -15.75
N ARG A 79 0.03 -14.28 -15.58
CA ARG A 79 0.73 -13.53 -16.65
C ARG A 79 2.05 -14.16 -17.09
#